data_AF-A0A0M9YEL2-F1
#
_entry.id   AF-A0A0M9YEL2-F1
#
_cell.length_a   1.000
_cell.length_b   1.000
_cell.length_c   1.000
_cell.angle_alpha   90.00
_cell.angle_beta   90.00
_cell.angle_gamma   90.00
#
_symmetry.space_group_name_H-M   'P 1'
#
loop_
_entity.id
_entity.type
_entity.pdbx_description
1 polymer ?
#
loop_
_entity_poly.entity_id
_entity_poly.type
_entity_poly.pdbx_seq_one_letter_code
_entity_poly.pdbx_strand_id
1 'polypeptide(L)'
;MTETTTPEIMARRGDLVIVELRPSYTTASYAREEEPLAYRLMEVTNLFRDGRIKMVRDARPEGGGYPQQLDGLLHSTGRRWLLPVADWDVQEARALAARHVYPNSTSPRDFLSLEDAREALAPARRSRA
;
A
#
# COMPACT_ATOMS: atom_id res chain seq x y z
N MET A 1 -16.05 -8.10 -18.79
CA MET A 1 -15.09 -7.75 -17.73
C MET A 1 -15.66 -8.28 -16.44
N THR A 2 -15.21 -9.47 -16.03
CA THR A 2 -15.76 -10.16 -14.87
C THR A 2 -15.19 -9.50 -13.62
N GLU A 3 -16.04 -8.76 -12.93
CA GLU A 3 -15.87 -8.32 -11.55
C GLU A 3 -15.75 -9.57 -10.69
N THR A 4 -14.54 -10.12 -10.66
CA THR A 4 -14.25 -11.32 -9.90
C THR A 4 -14.11 -10.82 -8.47
N THR A 5 -15.20 -10.90 -7.71
CA THR A 5 -15.15 -11.03 -6.25
C THR A 5 -14.28 -12.25 -5.97
N THR A 6 -12.97 -11.98 -5.98
CA THR A 6 -11.93 -12.92 -5.57
C THR A 6 -12.40 -13.43 -4.21
N PRO A 7 -12.46 -14.76 -3.97
CA PRO A 7 -12.84 -15.28 -2.66
C PRO A 7 -12.05 -14.48 -1.64
N GLU A 8 -12.74 -13.75 -0.74
CA GLU A 8 -12.13 -12.74 0.12
C GLU A 8 -10.87 -13.35 0.72
N ILE A 9 -9.70 -12.99 0.16
CA ILE A 9 -8.45 -13.54 0.63
C ILE A 9 -8.34 -12.98 2.04
N MET A 10 -8.62 -13.82 3.04
CA MET A 10 -8.60 -13.40 4.43
C MET A 10 -7.18 -12.92 4.71
N ALA A 11 -7.06 -11.61 4.97
CA ALA A 11 -5.79 -11.01 5.29
C ALA A 11 -5.23 -11.66 6.56
N ARG A 12 -3.90 -11.79 6.61
CA ARG A 12 -3.14 -12.29 7.74
C ARG A 12 -2.19 -11.22 8.23
N ARG A 13 -1.78 -11.32 9.50
CA ARG A 13 -0.71 -10.47 10.01
C ARG A 13 0.58 -10.76 9.25
N GLY A 14 1.27 -9.71 8.82
CA GLY A 14 2.46 -9.80 7.96
C GLY A 14 2.16 -9.81 6.47
N ASP A 15 0.89 -9.89 6.05
CA ASP A 15 0.53 -9.61 4.66
C ASP A 15 0.86 -8.15 4.33
N LEU A 16 1.07 -7.91 3.04
CA LEU A 16 1.28 -6.58 2.51
C LEU A 16 -0.03 -6.07 1.91
N VAL A 17 -0.21 -4.76 1.92
CA VAL A 17 -1.36 -4.10 1.30
C VAL A 17 -0.89 -2.83 0.63
N ILE A 18 -1.30 -2.62 -0.61
CA ILE A 18 -1.15 -1.32 -1.28
C ILE A 18 -2.42 -0.52 -0.96
N VAL A 19 -2.24 0.69 -0.45
CA VAL A 19 -3.33 1.63 -0.16
C VAL A 19 -3.27 2.82 -1.10
N GLU A 20 -4.41 3.20 -1.66
CA GLU A 20 -4.58 4.48 -2.34
C GLU A 20 -4.75 5.58 -1.28
N LEU A 21 -3.79 6.49 -1.22
CA LEU A 21 -3.80 7.67 -0.37
C LEU A 21 -4.28 8.86 -1.21
N ARG A 22 -5.36 9.49 -0.76
CA ARG A 22 -5.78 10.78 -1.27
C ARG A 22 -5.21 11.88 -0.38
N PRO A 23 -4.64 12.95 -0.94
CA PRO A 23 -4.25 14.09 -0.13
C PRO A 23 -5.47 14.66 0.59
N SER A 24 -5.35 14.81 1.91
CA SER A 24 -6.39 15.38 2.77
C SER A 24 -6.40 16.90 2.56
N TYR A 25 -7.40 17.42 1.85
CA TYR A 25 -7.63 18.85 1.70
C TYR A 25 -8.12 19.48 3.02
N THR A 26 -7.25 19.65 4.01
CA THR A 26 -7.60 20.29 5.30
C THR A 26 -7.03 21.69 5.49
N THR A 27 -6.30 22.25 4.52
CA THR A 27 -5.93 23.67 4.52
C THR A 27 -6.50 24.37 3.31
N ALA A 28 -7.45 25.27 3.58
CA ALA A 28 -7.99 26.21 2.63
C ALA A 28 -6.91 27.13 2.07
N SER A 29 -7.01 27.39 0.76
CA SER A 29 -6.36 28.46 -0.01
C SER A 29 -5.13 28.02 -0.82
N TYR A 30 -5.20 28.39 -2.10
CA TYR A 30 -4.28 28.20 -3.22
C TYR A 30 -4.48 26.95 -4.07
N ALA A 31 -4.93 27.22 -5.31
CA ALA A 31 -4.95 26.39 -6.52
C ALA A 31 -5.41 24.92 -6.39
N ARG A 32 -6.57 24.64 -6.98
CA ARG A 32 -7.03 23.28 -7.32
C ARG A 32 -6.15 22.66 -8.41
N GLU A 33 -4.90 22.36 -8.09
CA GLU A 33 -4.22 21.28 -8.79
C GLU A 33 -4.64 20.00 -8.09
N GLU A 34 -5.28 19.09 -8.82
CA GLU A 34 -5.57 17.74 -8.33
C GLU A 34 -4.22 17.10 -8.00
N GLU A 35 -3.80 17.19 -6.72
CA GLU A 35 -2.58 16.52 -6.29
C GLU A 35 -2.71 15.03 -6.65
N PRO A 36 -1.70 14.45 -7.30
CA PRO A 36 -1.79 13.10 -7.83
C PRO A 36 -2.05 12.10 -6.71
N LEU A 37 -2.86 11.08 -7.00
CA LEU A 37 -3.06 9.95 -6.10
C LEU A 37 -1.70 9.33 -5.76
N ALA A 38 -1.52 8.98 -4.50
CA ALA A 38 -0.34 8.28 -4.04
C ALA A 38 -0.72 6.85 -3.65
N TYR A 39 0.10 5.88 -4.04
CA TYR A 39 -0.09 4.47 -3.70
C TYR A 39 1.04 4.05 -2.78
N ARG A 40 0.71 3.54 -1.59
CA ARG A 40 1.71 3.20 -0.58
C ARG A 40 1.64 1.74 -0.20
N LEU A 41 2.81 1.09 -0.12
CA LEU A 41 2.92 -0.26 0.44
C LEU A 41 2.91 -0.19 1.97
N MET A 42 2.01 -0.96 2.57
CA MET A 42 1.84 -1.06 4.02
C MET A 42 1.88 -2.53 4.44
N GLU A 43 2.24 -2.79 5.68
CA GLU A 43 2.22 -4.12 6.29
C GLU A 43 1.05 -4.24 7.26
N VAL A 44 0.31 -5.33 7.20
CA VAL A 44 -0.80 -5.65 8.11
C VAL A 44 -0.24 -6.05 9.47
N THR A 45 -0.55 -5.24 10.48
CA THR A 45 -0.07 -5.48 11.86
C THR A 45 -1.14 -6.04 12.78
N ASN A 46 -2.41 -5.76 12.50
CA ASN A 46 -3.53 -6.24 13.30
C ASN A 46 -4.80 -6.41 12.46
N LEU A 47 -5.67 -7.33 12.88
CA LEU A 47 -6.92 -7.70 12.22
C LEU A 47 -8.08 -7.59 13.21
N PHE A 48 -9.29 -7.40 12.68
CA PHE A 48 -10.52 -7.65 13.43
C PHE A 48 -10.79 -9.15 13.55
N ARG A 49 -11.73 -9.53 14.43
CA ARG A 49 -12.12 -10.94 14.62
C ARG A 49 -12.73 -11.58 13.37
N ASP A 50 -13.30 -10.77 12.49
CA ASP A 50 -13.88 -11.17 11.21
C ASP A 50 -12.83 -11.30 10.08
N GLY A 51 -11.54 -11.10 10.37
CA GLY A 51 -10.46 -11.22 9.39
C GLY A 51 -10.20 -9.94 8.58
N ARG A 52 -10.97 -8.87 8.77
CA ARG A 52 -10.70 -7.58 8.11
C ARG A 52 -9.45 -6.92 8.69
N ILE A 53 -8.72 -6.20 7.84
CA ILE A 53 -7.52 -5.45 8.26
C ILE A 53 -7.92 -4.30 9.17
N LYS A 54 -7.35 -4.27 10.39
CA LYS A 54 -7.59 -3.23 11.39
C LYS A 54 -6.48 -2.18 11.38
N MET A 55 -5.24 -2.64 11.55
CA MET A 55 -4.07 -1.77 11.67
C MET A 55 -3.03 -2.13 10.62
N VAL A 56 -2.40 -1.10 10.06
CA VAL A 56 -1.30 -1.21 9.12
C VAL A 56 -0.14 -0.32 9.53
N ARG A 57 1.07 -0.63 9.09
CA ARG A 57 2.24 0.26 9.24
C ARG A 57 2.90 0.49 7.89
N ASP A 58 3.59 1.61 7.73
CA ASP A 58 4.40 1.84 6.53
C ASP A 58 5.42 0.72 6.38
N ALA A 59 5.48 0.11 5.19
CA ALA A 59 6.36 -1.01 4.92
C ALA A 59 7.83 -0.57 4.78
N ARG A 60 8.08 0.73 4.52
CA ARG A 60 9.42 1.30 4.37
C ARG A 60 10.13 1.44 5.73
N PRO A 61 11.45 1.14 5.80
CA PRO A 61 12.22 1.23 7.03
C PRO A 61 12.33 2.67 7.57
N GLU A 62 12.41 3.67 6.69
CA GLU A 62 12.48 5.09 7.07
C GLU A 62 11.12 5.66 7.49
N GLY A 63 10.03 4.98 7.12
CA GLY A 63 8.67 5.42 7.43
C GLY A 63 8.37 5.43 8.93
N GLY A 64 9.20 4.78 9.77
CA GLY A 64 9.17 4.87 11.24
C GLY A 64 7.79 4.69 11.87
N GLY A 65 6.87 4.06 11.14
CA GLY A 65 5.46 4.35 11.32
C GLY A 65 4.88 3.60 12.48
N TYR A 66 4.33 4.33 13.46
CA TYR A 66 3.38 3.75 14.39
C TYR A 66 2.25 3.07 13.61
N PRO A 67 1.71 1.93 14.08
CA PRO A 67 0.55 1.33 13.46
C PRO A 67 -0.61 2.34 13.36
N GLN A 68 -1.18 2.48 12.18
CA GLN A 68 -2.31 3.36 11.87
C GLN A 68 -3.55 2.52 11.56
N GLN A 69 -4.73 3.04 11.90
CA GLN A 69 -5.98 2.40 11.47
C GLN A 69 -6.14 2.51 9.97
N LEU A 70 -6.39 1.37 9.30
CA LEU A 70 -6.49 1.34 7.84
C LEU A 70 -7.66 2.22 7.33
N ASP A 71 -8.81 2.17 8.00
CA ASP A 71 -9.97 2.95 7.60
C ASP A 71 -9.74 4.46 7.78
N GLY A 72 -8.87 4.86 8.71
CA GLY A 72 -8.44 6.24 8.88
C GLY A 72 -7.51 6.73 7.76
N LEU A 73 -6.79 5.83 7.08
CA LEU A 73 -5.89 6.14 5.97
C LEU A 73 -6.60 6.24 4.63
N LEU A 74 -7.57 5.36 4.38
CA LEU A 74 -8.24 5.30 3.08
C LEU A 74 -9.13 6.52 2.83
N HIS A 75 -9.54 7.24 3.89
CA HIS A 75 -10.74 8.09 3.84
C HIS A 75 -11.93 7.31 3.23
N SER A 76 -13.14 7.86 3.17
CA SER A 76 -14.34 7.07 2.82
C SER A 76 -14.35 6.43 1.41
N THR A 77 -13.35 6.68 0.57
CA THR A 77 -13.29 6.27 -0.85
C THR A 77 -12.00 5.58 -1.26
N GLY A 78 -11.01 5.43 -0.37
CA GLY A 78 -9.72 4.84 -0.71
C GLY A 78 -9.84 3.35 -1.05
N ARG A 79 -9.11 2.95 -2.08
CA ARG A 79 -9.02 1.55 -2.51
C ARG A 79 -7.80 0.88 -1.89
N ARG A 80 -7.87 -0.44 -1.73
CA ARG A 80 -6.77 -1.26 -1.22
C ARG A 80 -6.62 -2.54 -2.02
N TRP A 81 -5.38 -3.03 -2.11
CA TRP A 81 -5.04 -4.27 -2.79
C TRP A 81 -4.16 -5.13 -1.90
N LEU A 82 -4.64 -6.32 -1.53
CA LEU A 82 -3.91 -7.26 -0.68
C LEU A 82 -2.84 -7.99 -1.50
N LEU A 83 -1.64 -8.10 -0.92
CA LEU A 83 -0.51 -8.87 -1.40
C LEU A 83 -0.22 -9.96 -0.35
N PRO A 84 -0.77 -11.18 -0.52
CA PRO A 84 -0.66 -12.23 0.48
C PRO A 84 0.78 -12.69 0.66
N VAL A 85 1.23 -12.87 1.90
CA VAL A 85 2.60 -13.34 2.22
C VAL A 85 2.94 -14.70 1.63
N ALA A 86 1.94 -15.50 1.27
CA ALA A 86 2.13 -16.78 0.59
C ALA A 86 2.75 -16.59 -0.80
N ASP A 87 2.32 -15.55 -1.52
CA ASP A 87 2.68 -15.31 -2.92
C ASP A 87 3.81 -14.28 -3.08
N TRP A 88 4.23 -13.63 -1.98
CA TRP A 88 5.17 -12.51 -2.00
C TRP A 88 6.30 -12.69 -0.99
N ASP A 89 7.53 -12.34 -1.39
CA ASP A 89 8.63 -12.12 -0.45
C ASP A 89 8.47 -10.74 0.21
N VAL A 90 8.09 -10.76 1.48
CA VAL A 90 7.82 -9.53 2.24
C VAL A 90 9.07 -8.70 2.44
N GLN A 91 10.24 -9.31 2.65
CA GLN A 91 11.46 -8.56 2.90
C GLN A 91 11.94 -7.89 1.61
N GLU A 92 11.88 -8.60 0.49
CA GLU A 92 12.23 -8.05 -0.81
C GLU A 92 11.26 -6.94 -1.23
N ALA A 93 9.94 -7.15 -1.10
CA ALA A 93 8.94 -6.13 -1.43
C ALA A 93 9.14 -4.84 -0.60
N ARG A 94 9.49 -4.98 0.68
CA ARG A 94 9.83 -3.84 1.54
C ARG A 94 11.10 -3.13 1.08
N ALA A 95 12.13 -3.87 0.72
CA ALA A 95 13.38 -3.30 0.22
C ALA A 95 13.17 -2.56 -1.12
N LEU A 96 12.35 -3.11 -2.01
CA LEU A 96 11.98 -2.47 -3.29
C LEU A 96 11.18 -1.18 -3.05
N ALA A 97 10.15 -1.23 -2.20
CA ALA A 97 9.38 -0.03 -1.84
C ALA A 97 10.24 1.04 -1.15
N ALA A 98 11.23 0.64 -0.34
CA ALA A 98 12.15 1.57 0.32
C ALA A 98 13.09 2.28 -0.66
N ARG A 99 13.45 1.62 -1.76
CA ARG A 99 14.36 2.15 -2.80
C ARG A 99 13.61 2.79 -3.96
N HIS A 100 12.28 2.77 -3.94
CA HIS A 100 11.48 3.36 -4.99
C HIS A 100 11.61 4.89 -4.95
N VAL A 101 12.31 5.40 -5.96
CA VAL A 101 12.68 6.80 -6.13
C VAL A 101 12.42 7.16 -7.59
N TYR A 102 11.73 8.26 -7.85
CA TYR A 102 11.54 8.76 -9.22
C TYR A 102 12.82 9.35 -9.79
N PRO A 103 13.01 9.35 -11.13
CA PRO A 103 14.20 9.89 -11.77
C PRO A 103 14.56 11.34 -11.39
N ASN A 104 13.60 12.12 -10.89
CA ASN A 104 13.73 13.52 -10.49
C ASN A 104 13.76 13.72 -8.95
N SER A 105 13.90 12.66 -8.17
CA SER A 105 13.96 12.73 -6.71
C SER A 105 15.12 11.89 -6.18
N THR A 106 15.59 12.19 -4.97
CA THR A 106 16.58 11.38 -4.24
C THR A 106 16.01 10.83 -2.93
N SER A 107 14.73 11.09 -2.67
CA SER A 107 14.04 10.65 -1.46
C SER A 107 13.04 9.54 -1.81
N PRO A 108 12.87 8.50 -0.97
CA PRO A 108 11.86 7.47 -1.18
C PRO A 108 10.48 8.09 -1.35
N ARG A 109 9.74 7.68 -2.40
CA ARG A 109 8.39 8.20 -2.68
C ARG A 109 7.36 7.08 -2.71
N ASP A 110 6.10 7.48 -2.58
CA ASP A 110 4.98 6.61 -2.87
C ASP A 110 4.89 6.35 -4.38
N PHE A 111 4.23 5.27 -4.77
CA PHE A 111 3.98 4.93 -6.16
C PHE A 111 2.94 5.89 -6.76
N LEU A 112 3.07 6.25 -8.04
CA LEU A 112 2.18 7.18 -8.72
C LEU A 112 0.88 6.49 -9.18
N SER A 113 0.94 5.17 -9.34
CA SER A 113 -0.20 4.36 -9.75
C SER A 113 -0.11 2.94 -9.18
N LEU A 114 -1.22 2.20 -9.26
CA LEU A 114 -1.21 0.76 -8.95
C LEU A 114 -0.34 -0.04 -9.93
N GLU A 115 -0.25 0.38 -11.19
CA GLU A 115 0.58 -0.27 -12.21
C GLU A 115 2.06 -0.11 -11.90
N ASP A 116 2.48 1.11 -11.58
CA ASP A 116 3.83 1.43 -11.11
C ASP A 116 4.20 0.60 -9.87
N ALA A 117 3.29 0.49 -8.89
CA ALA A 117 3.49 -0.37 -7.73
C ALA A 117 3.64 -1.86 -8.10
N ARG A 118 2.89 -2.35 -9.10
CA ARG A 118 2.99 -3.74 -9.55
C ARG A 118 4.30 -4.01 -10.28
N GLU A 119 4.74 -3.10 -11.14
CA GLU A 119 6.01 -3.20 -11.86
C GLU A 119 7.19 -3.15 -10.90
N ALA A 120 7.20 -2.16 -9.99
CA ALA A 120 8.27 -1.99 -9.01
C ALA A 120 8.39 -3.17 -8.05
N LEU A 121 7.27 -3.79 -7.67
CA LEU A 121 7.26 -4.93 -6.75
C LEU A 121 7.35 -6.29 -7.44
N ALA A 122 7.19 -6.37 -8.77
CA ALA A 122 7.19 -7.62 -9.53
C ALA A 122 8.33 -8.59 -9.18
N PRO A 123 9.58 -8.13 -8.93
CA PRO A 123 10.68 -9.03 -8.54
C PRO A 123 10.43 -9.80 -7.24
N ALA A 124 9.72 -9.21 -6.28
CA ALA A 124 9.39 -9.84 -4.99
C ALA A 124 8.25 -10.87 -5.08
N ARG A 125 7.65 -11.06 -6.26
CA ARG A 125 6.60 -12.06 -6.44
C ARG A 125 7.21 -13.45 -6.52
N ARG A 126 6.77 -14.37 -5.66
CA ARG A 126 7.23 -15.75 -5.73
C ARG A 126 6.71 -16.41 -6.99
N SER A 127 7.60 -17.03 -7.75
CA SER A 127 7.19 -18.00 -8.77
C SER A 127 6.60 -19.19 -8.03
N ARG A 128 5.31 -19.48 -8.25
CA ARG A 128 4.74 -20.76 -7.78
C ARG A 128 5.52 -21.88 -8.47
N ALA A 129 6.32 -22.60 -7.70
CA ALA A 129 6.87 -23.90 -8.09
C ALA A 129 5.75 -24.96 -8.05
#